data_AF-A0A4P5U292-F1
#
_entry.id   AF-A0A4P5U292-F1
#
_cell.length_a   1.000
_cell.length_b   1.000
_cell.length_c   1.000
_cell.angle_alpha   90.00
_cell.angle_beta   90.00
_cell.angle_gamma   90.00
#
_symmetry.space_group_name_H-M   'P 1'
#
loop_
_entity.id
_entity.type
_entity.pdbx_description
1 polymer ?
#
loop_
_entity_poly.entity_id
_entity_poly.type
_entity_poly.pdbx_seq_one_letter_code
_entity_poly.pdbx_strand_id
1 'polypeptide(L)'
;MSTARKIETEINHYLSHLSDSKKKAVLTVVKSFAEQEEKDLWDELPEEIKASVLIGLEESKSGKGKPHSAVMKKYSQWLKK
;
A
#
# COMPACT_ATOMS: atom_id res chain seq x y z
N MET A 1 17.94 22.11 16.35
CA MET A 1 17.80 20.65 16.58
C MET A 1 16.61 20.16 15.78
N SER A 2 16.76 19.14 14.93
CA SER A 2 15.65 18.64 14.11
C SER A 2 14.55 18.01 14.99
N THR A 3 13.29 18.17 14.60
CA THR A 3 12.12 17.63 15.32
C THR A 3 12.25 16.12 15.57
N ALA A 4 12.81 15.37 14.61
CA ALA A 4 13.08 13.94 14.76
C ALA A 4 13.99 13.61 15.96
N ARG A 5 15.07 14.38 16.16
CA ARG A 5 15.99 14.17 17.29
C ARG A 5 15.33 14.42 18.64
N LYS A 6 14.34 15.33 18.72
CA LYS A 6 13.56 15.55 19.94
C LYS A 6 12.71 14.34 20.28
N ILE A 7 12.02 13.78 19.28
CA ILE A 7 11.19 12.58 19.43
C ILE A 7 12.03 11.37 19.87
N GLU A 8 13.19 11.15 19.26
CA GLU A 8 14.11 10.08 19.65
C GLU A 8 14.56 10.21 21.12
N THR A 9 14.85 11.45 21.55
CA THR A 9 15.28 11.72 22.92
C THR A 9 14.16 11.43 23.91
N GLU A 10 12.92 11.82 23.61
CA GLU A 10 11.76 11.55 24.45
C GLU A 10 11.43 10.06 24.53
N ILE A 11 11.47 9.35 23.40
CA ILE A 11 11.26 7.89 23.37
C ILE A 11 12.29 7.20 24.29
N ASN A 12 13.57 7.53 24.14
CA ASN A 12 14.64 6.95 24.96
C ASN A 12 14.45 7.27 26.45
N HIS A 13 14.01 8.49 26.78
CA HIS A 13 13.69 8.87 28.14
C HIS A 13 12.61 7.94 28.74
N TYR A 14 11.47 7.76 28.06
CA TYR A 14 10.41 6.90 28.57
C TYR A 14 10.79 5.42 28.61
N LEU A 15 11.51 4.93 27.59
CA LEU A 15 11.98 3.54 27.55
C LEU A 15 12.87 3.19 28.75
N SER A 16 13.69 4.14 29.22
CA SER A 16 14.57 3.91 30.37
C SER A 16 13.81 3.61 31.68
N HIS A 17 12.55 4.06 31.80
CA HIS A 17 11.70 3.86 32.98
C HIS A 17 10.83 2.59 32.92
N LEU A 18 10.91 1.82 31.83
CA LEU A 18 10.12 0.60 31.66
C LEU A 18 10.83 -0.64 32.18
N SER A 19 10.04 -1.58 32.73
CA SER A 19 10.50 -2.93 33.03
C SER A 19 10.76 -3.73 31.74
N ASP A 20 11.58 -4.78 31.83
CA ASP A 20 11.94 -5.61 30.67
C ASP A 20 10.72 -6.25 29.99
N SER A 21 9.70 -6.63 30.76
CA SER A 21 8.43 -7.13 30.24
C SER A 21 7.71 -6.10 29.35
N LYS A 22 7.71 -4.82 29.76
CA LYS A 22 7.10 -3.73 29.00
C LYS A 22 7.97 -3.34 27.81
N LYS A 23 9.30 -3.34 27.94
CA LYS A 23 10.23 -3.14 26.82
C LYS A 23 10.05 -4.18 25.73
N LYS A 24 9.84 -5.45 26.08
CA LYS A 24 9.51 -6.52 25.12
C LYS A 24 8.22 -6.24 24.37
N ALA A 25 7.16 -5.80 25.06
CA ALA A 25 5.90 -5.44 24.42
C ALA A 25 6.07 -4.26 23.43
N VAL A 26 6.79 -3.22 23.85
CA VAL A 26 7.10 -2.07 22.97
C VAL A 26 7.94 -2.50 21.77
N LEU A 27 8.95 -3.36 21.97
CA LEU A 27 9.77 -3.90 20.88
C LEU A 27 8.93 -4.65 19.84
N THR A 28 7.94 -5.45 20.27
CA THR A 28 7.02 -6.13 19.35
C THR A 28 6.24 -5.14 18.48
N VAL A 29 5.75 -4.05 19.07
CA VAL A 29 5.01 -3.01 18.34
C VAL A 29 5.93 -2.23 17.39
N VAL A 30 7.13 -1.87 17.83
CA VAL A 30 8.12 -1.21 16.97
C VAL A 30 8.50 -2.11 15.80
N LYS A 31 8.70 -3.41 16.04
CA LYS A 31 8.93 -4.39 14.98
C LYS A 31 7.76 -4.48 14.01
N SER A 32 6.51 -4.48 14.48
CA SER A 32 5.38 -4.50 13.56
C SER A 32 5.36 -3.28 12.64
N PHE A 33 5.71 -2.09 13.14
CA PHE A 33 5.78 -0.89 12.29
C PHE A 33 7.00 -0.85 11.38
N ALA A 34 8.16 -1.35 11.83
CA ALA A 34 9.39 -1.36 11.06
C ALA A 34 9.45 -2.49 10.02
N GLU A 35 8.81 -3.63 10.31
CA GLU A 35 8.72 -4.78 9.40
C GLU A 35 7.45 -4.72 8.53
N GLN A 36 6.49 -3.86 8.87
CA GLN A 36 5.52 -3.29 7.92
C GLN A 36 6.18 -2.20 7.05
N GLU A 37 7.40 -2.44 6.58
CA GLU A 37 7.83 -1.77 5.35
C GLU A 37 6.76 -2.08 4.31
N GLU A 38 6.20 -0.99 3.76
CA GLU A 38 5.05 -0.96 2.87
C GLU A 38 5.15 -2.08 1.84
N LYS A 39 4.53 -3.24 2.12
CA LYS A 39 4.26 -4.19 1.06
C LYS A 39 3.32 -3.45 0.14
N ASP A 40 3.84 -3.04 -1.01
CA ASP A 40 3.03 -2.42 -2.04
C ASP A 40 1.88 -3.39 -2.31
N LEU A 41 0.65 -2.87 -2.42
CA LEU A 41 -0.50 -3.69 -2.81
C LEU A 41 -0.16 -4.50 -4.07
N TRP A 42 0.68 -3.96 -4.95
CA TRP A 42 1.23 -4.66 -6.09
C TRP A 42 1.90 -5.99 -5.71
N ASP A 43 2.77 -6.00 -4.69
CA ASP A 43 3.56 -7.17 -4.30
C ASP A 43 2.69 -8.31 -3.74
N GLU A 44 1.53 -7.98 -3.19
CA GLU A 44 0.57 -8.95 -2.62
C GLU A 44 -0.35 -9.58 -3.67
N LEU A 45 -0.43 -9.03 -4.88
CA LEU A 45 -1.30 -9.58 -5.93
C LEU A 45 -0.77 -10.92 -6.46
N PRO A 46 -1.66 -11.89 -6.77
CA PRO A 46 -1.27 -13.09 -7.49
C PRO A 46 -0.60 -12.77 -8.83
N GLU A 47 0.35 -13.61 -9.25
CA GLU A 47 1.10 -13.39 -10.50
C GLU A 47 0.20 -13.36 -11.73
N GLU A 48 -0.92 -14.09 -11.72
CA GLU A 48 -1.91 -14.07 -12.80
C GLU A 48 -2.55 -12.68 -12.94
N ILE A 49 -2.81 -12.01 -11.81
CA ILE A 49 -3.38 -10.66 -11.79
C ILE A 49 -2.35 -9.65 -12.26
N LYS A 50 -1.10 -9.74 -11.76
CA LYS A 50 0.01 -8.89 -12.22
C LYS A 50 0.20 -9.01 -13.73
N ALA A 51 0.23 -10.24 -14.26
CA ALA A 51 0.32 -10.51 -15.68
C ALA A 51 -0.85 -9.91 -16.48
N SER A 52 -2.08 -10.05 -15.99
CA SER A 52 -3.26 -9.45 -16.62
C SER A 52 -3.18 -7.92 -16.67
N VAL A 53 -2.69 -7.27 -15.62
CA VAL A 53 -2.52 -5.81 -15.56
C VAL A 53 -1.47 -5.35 -16.58
N LEU A 54 -0.33 -6.05 -16.66
CA LEU A 54 0.73 -5.76 -17.63
C LEU A 54 0.23 -5.89 -19.07
N ILE A 55 -0.56 -6.92 -19.38
CA ILE A 55 -1.20 -7.07 -20.69
C ILE A 55 -2.10 -5.88 -21.00
N GLY A 56 -2.99 -5.50 -20.07
CA GLY A 56 -3.90 -4.37 -20.27
C GLY A 56 -3.17 -3.03 -20.50
N LEU A 57 -2.05 -2.81 -19.81
CA LEU A 57 -1.20 -1.62 -20.02
C LEU A 57 -0.59 -1.61 -21.43
N GLU A 58 -0.11 -2.75 -21.93
CA GLU A 58 0.45 -2.87 -23.27
C GLU A 58 -0.61 -2.72 -24.37
N GLU A 59 -1.80 -3.30 -24.17
CA GLU A 59 -2.94 -3.13 -25.06
C GLU A 59 -3.42 -1.67 -25.12
N SER A 60 -3.40 -0.98 -23.98
CA SER A 60 -3.72 0.45 -23.91
C SER A 60 -2.70 1.29 -24.69
N LYS A 61 -1.39 1.07 -24.47
CA LYS A 61 -0.30 1.75 -25.19
C LYS A 61 -0.37 1.52 -26.70
N SER A 62 -0.71 0.32 -27.12
CA SER A 62 -0.88 -0.04 -28.53
C SER A 62 -2.21 0.41 -29.15
N GLY A 63 -3.06 1.12 -28.40
CA GLY A 63 -4.31 1.69 -28.91
C GLY A 63 -5.40 0.64 -29.17
N LYS A 64 -5.29 -0.57 -28.61
CA LYS A 64 -6.27 -1.66 -28.77
C LYS A 64 -7.54 -1.46 -27.94
N GLY A 65 -7.59 -0.40 -27.14
CA GLY A 65 -8.78 0.00 -26.39
C GLY A 65 -9.95 0.41 -27.29
N LYS A 66 -11.15 0.43 -26.72
CA LYS A 66 -12.35 0.90 -27.42
C LYS A 66 -12.67 2.34 -27.01
N PRO A 67 -13.05 3.22 -27.95
CA PRO A 67 -13.50 4.56 -27.60
C PRO A 67 -14.70 4.52 -26.64
N HIS A 68 -14.72 5.46 -25.70
CA HIS A 68 -15.79 5.57 -24.70
C HIS A 68 -17.19 5.58 -25.32
N SER A 69 -17.38 6.32 -26.42
CA SER A 69 -18.67 6.39 -27.15
C SER A 69 -19.14 5.04 -27.68
N ALA A 70 -18.22 4.20 -28.19
CA ALA A 70 -18.54 2.87 -28.69
C ALA A 70 -18.94 1.91 -27.57
N VAL A 71 -18.29 2.01 -26.41
CA VAL A 71 -18.64 1.24 -25.21
C VAL A 71 -20.01 1.67 -24.68
N MET A 72 -20.23 2.97 -24.49
CA MET A 72 -21.51 3.49 -23.98
C MET A 72 -22.70 3.09 -24.86
N LYS A 73 -22.54 3.11 -26.19
CA LYS A 73 -23.56 2.64 -27.12
C LYS A 73 -23.87 1.14 -26.92
N LYS A 74 -22.83 0.32 -26.78
CA LYS A 74 -22.94 -1.15 -26.63
C LYS A 74 -23.62 -1.56 -25.31
N TYR A 75 -23.33 -0.87 -24.21
CA TYR A 75 -23.82 -1.23 -22.88
C TYR A 75 -25.04 -0.40 -22.43
N SER A 76 -25.69 0.32 -23.36
CA SER A 76 -26.79 1.26 -23.08
C SER A 76 -27.99 0.65 -22.36
N GLN A 77 -28.26 -0.64 -22.54
CA GLN A 77 -29.36 -1.36 -21.88
C GLN A 77 -29.22 -1.43 -20.35
N TRP A 78 -27.99 -1.36 -19.83
CA TRP A 78 -27.70 -1.41 -18.39
C TRP A 78 -27.52 -0.02 -17.77
N LEU A 79 -27.63 1.06 -18.56
CA LEU A 79 -27.58 2.44 -18.09
C LEU A 79 -28.96 2.94 -17.57
N LYS A 80 -29.96 2.07 -17.46
CA LYS A 80 -31.27 2.45 -16.92
C LYS A 80 -31.14 2.67 -15.42
N LYS A 81 -31.61 3.84 -14.95
CA LYS A 81 -31.74 4.20 -13.53
C LYS A 81 -32.76 3.32 -12.82
#